data_AF-A0A1V9ZZ75-F1
#
_entry.id   AF-A0A1V9ZZ75-F1
#
_cell.length_a   1.000
_cell.length_b   1.000
_cell.length_c   1.000
_cell.angle_alpha   90.00
_cell.angle_beta   90.00
_cell.angle_gamma   90.00
#
_symmetry.space_group_name_H-M   'P 1'
#
loop_
_entity.id
_entity.type
_entity.pdbx_description
1 polymer ?
#
loop_
_entity_poly.entity_id
_entity_poly.type
_entity_poly.pdbx_seq_one_letter_code
_entity_poly.pdbx_strand_id
1 'polypeptide(L)'
;MHEDEVDVLDTSVAIPVAEEEEIVEKKEEKEERNASNRVKVDAVAILNELSGENCQENRHGSRFLKSLHDEVKHANPVIVHCSDVQNKIATKRKTQNALLAVTALGNEQSTHGINSLPIQIQIAFRIKVLGLFTLQLLGMTLLTIIMTYSPICRPSLEEFANDGKGGAVAGSVVVSFVALFLLFLVKYSFPVNYFMLAIFTCVQSIAVTTLGLYFDTHASVFACVFCFFVILLTTIFSSRTRTVRGCTVLISTPIAAIISYLLVGIISCLIYAGQGSNFMSGTTFVITLCFSLGVIVWFAFDASCMYQIMSTDEYMQGVIFFYTDLVLLLIFLLVMGICIAACDGGAPMGCFGNCAPFVAESDIPENETPRPDTPSNSDVDPM
;
A
#
# COMPACT_ATOMS: atom_id res chain seq x y z
N MET A 1 -3.22 -60.01 29.39
CA MET A 1 -3.72 -58.78 28.74
C MET A 1 -2.71 -58.51 27.65
N HIS A 2 -3.16 -58.67 26.40
CA HIS A 2 -2.32 -58.77 25.22
C HIS A 2 -1.60 -57.46 24.91
N GLU A 3 -0.33 -57.61 24.55
CA GLU A 3 0.52 -56.63 23.89
C GLU A 3 0.07 -56.49 22.43
N ASP A 4 -0.24 -55.26 22.00
CA ASP A 4 -0.38 -54.92 20.58
C ASP A 4 0.79 -54.01 20.22
N GLU A 5 1.79 -54.63 19.59
CA GLU A 5 2.97 -54.04 18.98
C GLU A 5 2.56 -53.54 17.58
N VAL A 6 2.65 -52.23 17.35
CA VAL A 6 2.30 -51.61 16.06
C VAL A 6 3.59 -51.42 15.26
N ASP A 7 3.79 -52.31 14.28
CA ASP A 7 4.81 -52.21 13.25
C ASP A 7 4.59 -50.96 12.37
N VAL A 8 5.54 -50.04 12.41
CA VAL A 8 5.63 -48.89 11.49
C VAL A 8 6.53 -49.30 10.32
N LEU A 9 5.92 -49.45 9.15
CA LEU A 9 6.58 -49.73 7.86
C LEU A 9 7.45 -48.55 7.41
N ASP A 10 8.77 -48.75 7.44
CA ASP A 10 9.74 -47.95 6.69
C ASP A 10 9.59 -48.23 5.19
N THR A 11 9.15 -47.21 4.44
CA THR A 11 9.12 -47.25 2.96
C THR A 11 9.99 -46.10 2.42
N SER A 12 11.31 -46.26 2.50
CA SER A 12 12.27 -45.38 1.85
C SER A 12 12.44 -45.78 0.38
N VAL A 13 11.67 -45.15 -0.51
CA VAL A 13 11.88 -45.23 -1.96
C VAL A 13 12.95 -44.21 -2.33
N ALA A 14 14.17 -44.68 -2.61
CA ALA A 14 15.24 -43.87 -3.18
C ALA A 14 14.94 -43.61 -4.67
N ILE A 15 14.66 -42.37 -5.03
CA ILE A 15 14.57 -41.89 -6.42
C ILE A 15 15.95 -41.33 -6.79
N PRO A 16 16.61 -41.80 -7.87
CA PRO A 16 17.88 -41.25 -8.31
C PRO A 16 17.67 -39.88 -8.99
N VAL A 17 18.28 -38.83 -8.43
CA VAL A 17 18.15 -37.41 -8.85
C VAL A 17 19.27 -36.99 -9.83
N ALA A 18 19.97 -37.92 -10.48
CA ALA A 18 21.24 -37.60 -11.15
C ALA A 18 21.20 -37.32 -12.67
N GLU A 19 20.03 -37.31 -13.34
CA GLU A 19 19.99 -37.18 -14.82
C GLU A 19 19.28 -35.92 -15.37
N GLU A 20 18.67 -35.06 -14.55
CA GLU A 20 17.93 -33.89 -15.06
C GLU A 20 18.79 -32.61 -15.22
N GLU A 21 19.93 -32.48 -14.54
CA GLU A 21 20.75 -31.25 -14.63
C GLU A 21 21.51 -31.13 -15.96
N GLU A 22 21.95 -32.23 -16.57
CA GLU A 22 22.75 -32.16 -17.81
C GLU A 22 21.93 -31.78 -19.06
N ILE A 23 20.59 -31.93 -19.00
CA ILE A 23 19.69 -31.62 -20.12
C ILE A 23 19.29 -30.14 -20.12
N VAL A 24 19.31 -29.48 -18.96
CA VAL A 24 18.96 -28.05 -18.83
C VAL A 24 20.11 -27.16 -19.31
N GLU A 25 21.36 -27.51 -18.99
CA GLU A 25 22.54 -26.71 -19.34
C GLU A 25 22.78 -26.65 -20.86
N LYS A 26 22.53 -27.75 -21.59
CA LYS A 26 22.64 -27.77 -23.07
C LYS A 26 21.51 -27.01 -23.78
N LYS A 27 20.42 -26.66 -23.09
CA LYS A 27 19.29 -25.94 -23.68
C LYS A 27 19.47 -24.43 -23.61
N GLU A 28 20.10 -23.91 -22.55
CA GLU A 28 20.37 -22.48 -22.38
C GLU A 28 21.49 -21.98 -23.33
N GLU A 29 22.56 -22.77 -23.54
CA GLU A 29 23.64 -22.41 -24.48
C GLU A 29 23.16 -22.28 -25.94
N LYS A 30 22.09 -22.99 -26.30
CA LYS A 30 21.52 -22.95 -27.66
C LYS A 30 20.57 -21.78 -27.89
N GLU A 31 19.97 -21.24 -26.83
CA GLU A 31 19.08 -20.07 -26.91
C GLU A 31 19.87 -18.75 -26.92
N GLU A 32 20.97 -18.67 -26.17
CA GLU A 32 21.85 -17.49 -26.16
C GLU A 32 22.54 -17.26 -27.52
N ARG A 33 22.92 -18.34 -28.21
CA ARG A 33 23.51 -18.26 -29.56
C ARG A 33 22.54 -17.76 -30.63
N ASN A 34 21.22 -17.91 -30.42
CA ASN A 34 20.20 -17.43 -31.34
C ASN A 34 19.74 -15.98 -31.06
N ALA A 35 19.92 -15.48 -29.84
CA ALA A 35 19.57 -14.11 -29.49
C ALA A 35 20.58 -13.07 -30.02
N SER A 36 21.85 -13.46 -30.19
CA SER A 36 22.92 -12.56 -30.68
C SER A 36 22.84 -12.24 -32.18
N ASN A 37 21.92 -12.85 -32.94
CA ASN A 37 21.78 -12.66 -34.39
C ASN A 37 20.58 -11.78 -34.79
N ARG A 38 19.99 -11.02 -33.86
CA ARG A 38 18.96 -10.02 -34.21
C ARG A 38 19.58 -8.83 -34.92
N VAL A 39 19.47 -8.88 -36.26
CA VAL A 39 19.74 -7.81 -37.22
C VAL A 39 19.16 -6.48 -36.69
N LYS A 40 20.02 -5.47 -36.54
CA LYS A 40 19.59 -4.09 -36.29
C LYS A 40 18.83 -3.62 -37.52
N VAL A 41 17.51 -3.63 -37.42
CA VAL A 41 16.63 -3.07 -38.45
C VAL A 41 16.76 -1.56 -38.39
N ASP A 42 17.41 -1.00 -39.40
CA ASP A 42 17.64 0.44 -39.51
C ASP A 42 16.32 1.12 -39.88
N ALA A 43 15.69 1.77 -38.90
CA ALA A 43 14.38 2.40 -39.06
C ALA A 43 14.38 3.48 -40.16
N VAL A 44 15.55 4.02 -40.50
CA VAL A 44 15.75 4.97 -41.59
C VAL A 44 15.71 4.28 -42.96
N ALA A 45 16.15 3.02 -43.06
CA ALA A 45 16.05 2.24 -44.29
C ALA A 45 14.59 1.89 -44.61
N ILE A 46 13.79 1.55 -43.59
CA ILE A 46 12.34 1.29 -43.76
C ILE A 46 11.60 2.55 -44.22
N LEU A 47 11.96 3.73 -43.70
CA LEU A 47 11.33 4.98 -44.11
C LEU A 47 11.68 5.39 -45.55
N ASN A 48 12.92 5.13 -45.98
CA ASN A 48 13.35 5.39 -47.34
C ASN A 48 12.75 4.39 -48.35
N GLU A 49 12.51 3.14 -47.93
CA GLU A 49 11.86 2.13 -48.76
C GLU A 49 10.36 2.41 -48.93
N LEU A 50 9.69 2.93 -47.89
CA LEU A 50 8.30 3.41 -47.96
C LEU A 50 8.16 4.73 -48.75
N SER A 51 9.24 5.49 -48.91
CA SER A 51 9.24 6.73 -49.71
C SER A 51 9.57 6.49 -51.19
N GLY A 52 9.97 5.27 -51.55
CA GLY A 52 10.48 4.92 -52.87
C GLY A 52 9.50 4.14 -53.73
N GLU A 53 8.24 4.58 -53.84
CA GLU A 53 7.33 4.03 -54.86
C GLU A 53 7.26 4.96 -56.08
N ASN A 54 7.88 4.48 -57.16
CA ASN A 54 7.79 5.04 -58.49
C ASN A 54 6.32 5.16 -58.94
N CYS A 55 5.99 6.33 -59.44
CA CYS A 55 4.78 6.69 -60.16
C CYS A 55 4.11 5.54 -60.94
N GLN A 56 2.90 5.19 -60.54
CA GLN A 56 1.80 5.01 -61.50
C GLN A 56 0.61 5.86 -61.08
N GLU A 57 0.22 6.71 -62.03
CA GLU A 57 -0.86 7.69 -61.94
C GLU A 57 -2.21 7.06 -61.57
N ASN A 58 -3.03 7.87 -60.92
CA ASN A 58 -4.47 7.70 -60.71
C ASN A 58 -4.89 6.75 -59.59
N ARG A 59 -4.64 7.16 -58.34
CA ARG A 59 -5.59 6.92 -57.25
C ARG A 59 -5.52 8.05 -56.23
N HIS A 60 -6.67 8.46 -55.73
CA HIS A 60 -6.85 9.53 -54.74
C HIS A 60 -6.11 9.22 -53.42
N GLY A 61 -4.81 9.48 -53.38
CA GLY A 61 -3.98 9.45 -52.19
C GLY A 61 -4.35 10.60 -51.25
N SER A 62 -4.42 10.28 -49.96
CA SER A 62 -5.04 11.11 -48.93
C SER A 62 -4.44 12.53 -48.89
N ARG A 63 -5.33 13.53 -48.92
CA ARG A 63 -4.97 14.95 -48.70
C ARG A 63 -4.23 15.15 -47.38
N PHE A 64 -4.41 14.23 -46.43
CA PHE A 64 -3.74 14.22 -45.14
C PHE A 64 -2.22 14.06 -45.25
N LEU A 65 -1.71 13.12 -46.05
CA LEU A 65 -0.25 12.92 -46.17
C LEU A 65 0.43 14.08 -46.90
N LYS A 66 -0.23 14.69 -47.89
CA LYS A 66 0.27 15.91 -48.52
C LYS A 66 0.26 17.10 -47.55
N SER A 67 -0.82 17.28 -46.80
CA SER A 67 -0.90 18.34 -45.78
C SER A 67 0.17 18.18 -44.71
N LEU A 68 0.44 16.95 -44.26
CA LEU A 68 1.44 16.68 -43.24
C LEU A 68 2.86 16.87 -43.77
N HIS A 69 3.11 16.48 -45.03
CA HIS A 69 4.39 16.75 -45.67
C HIS A 69 4.64 18.24 -45.91
N ASP A 70 3.62 18.99 -46.31
CA ASP A 70 3.71 20.45 -46.50
C ASP A 70 3.86 21.19 -45.17
N GLU A 71 3.21 20.72 -44.10
CA GLU A 71 3.34 21.28 -42.75
C GLU A 71 4.72 21.02 -42.15
N VAL A 72 5.31 19.84 -42.40
CA VAL A 72 6.70 19.54 -42.02
C VAL A 72 7.71 20.38 -42.82
N LYS A 73 7.40 20.71 -44.08
CA LYS A 73 8.28 21.56 -44.93
C LYS A 73 8.22 23.05 -44.56
N HIS A 74 7.10 23.52 -44.02
CA HIS A 74 6.88 24.93 -43.66
C HIS A 74 6.99 25.21 -42.16
N ALA A 75 7.18 24.19 -41.32
CA ALA A 75 7.56 24.37 -39.94
C ALA A 75 8.95 25.03 -39.89
N ASN A 76 8.96 26.36 -39.76
CA ASN A 76 10.17 27.10 -39.41
C ASN A 76 10.82 26.41 -38.22
N PRO A 77 12.13 26.10 -38.25
CA PRO A 77 12.80 25.52 -37.12
C PRO A 77 12.68 26.52 -35.96
N VAL A 78 11.75 26.27 -35.05
CA VAL A 78 11.74 26.92 -33.75
C VAL A 78 13.01 26.41 -33.09
N ILE A 79 14.06 27.24 -33.14
CA ILE A 79 15.27 27.05 -32.35
C ILE A 79 14.85 27.29 -30.90
N VAL A 80 14.17 26.30 -30.33
CA VAL A 80 13.96 26.18 -28.90
C VAL A 80 15.37 26.02 -28.35
N HIS A 81 15.83 27.02 -27.62
CA HIS A 81 17.14 27.05 -26.97
C HIS A 81 17.32 25.73 -26.20
N CYS A 82 18.06 24.79 -26.80
CA CYS A 82 18.19 23.41 -26.33
C CYS A 82 18.91 23.33 -24.97
N SER A 83 19.48 24.44 -24.51
CA SER A 83 20.13 24.58 -23.21
C SER A 83 19.17 24.38 -22.03
N ASP A 84 17.93 24.88 -22.09
CA ASP A 84 17.00 24.77 -20.95
C ASP A 84 16.35 23.40 -20.82
N VAL A 85 16.08 22.75 -21.96
CA VAL A 85 15.59 21.37 -21.98
C VAL A 85 16.70 20.40 -21.58
N GLN A 86 17.94 20.62 -22.03
CA GLN A 86 19.09 19.82 -21.59
C GLN A 86 19.40 20.03 -20.11
N ASN A 87 19.27 21.24 -19.57
CA ASN A 87 19.46 21.48 -18.14
C ASN A 87 18.39 20.81 -17.28
N LYS A 88 17.11 20.82 -17.71
CA LYS A 88 16.02 20.06 -17.05
C LYS A 88 16.20 18.54 -17.17
N ILE A 89 16.69 18.04 -18.31
CA ILE A 89 17.02 16.61 -18.49
C ILE A 89 18.25 16.23 -17.66
N ALA A 90 19.26 17.10 -17.55
CA ALA A 90 20.46 16.87 -16.77
C ALA A 90 20.18 16.89 -15.26
N THR A 91 19.28 17.76 -14.78
CA THR A 91 18.83 17.75 -13.38
C THR A 91 17.99 16.52 -13.08
N LYS A 92 17.09 16.10 -13.97
CA LYS A 92 16.37 14.81 -13.84
C LYS A 92 17.32 13.60 -13.88
N ARG A 93 18.39 13.64 -14.68
CA ARG A 93 19.43 12.60 -14.72
C ARG A 93 20.29 12.61 -13.45
N LYS A 94 20.57 13.77 -12.86
CA LYS A 94 21.30 13.86 -11.59
C LYS A 94 20.49 13.30 -10.42
N THR A 95 19.18 13.57 -10.34
CA THR A 95 18.32 12.93 -9.32
C THR A 95 18.10 11.45 -9.60
N GLN A 96 17.97 11.03 -10.86
CA GLN A 96 17.92 9.61 -11.19
C GLN A 96 19.23 8.89 -10.88
N ASN A 97 20.39 9.51 -11.14
CA ASN A 97 21.70 8.93 -10.82
C ASN A 97 21.98 8.95 -9.32
N ALA A 98 21.47 9.92 -8.56
CA ALA A 98 21.53 9.90 -7.10
C ALA A 98 20.63 8.79 -6.52
N LEU A 99 19.43 8.60 -7.08
CA LEU A 99 18.57 7.47 -6.73
C LEU A 99 19.25 6.14 -7.10
N LEU A 100 19.83 6.04 -8.29
CA LEU A 100 20.58 4.86 -8.75
C LEU A 100 21.84 4.62 -7.91
N ALA A 101 22.52 5.67 -7.43
CA ALA A 101 23.67 5.55 -6.54
C ALA A 101 23.25 5.11 -5.13
N VAL A 102 22.11 5.58 -4.61
CA VAL A 102 21.54 5.10 -3.35
C VAL A 102 21.07 3.64 -3.49
N THR A 103 20.48 3.28 -4.63
CA THR A 103 20.14 1.87 -4.95
C THR A 103 21.39 1.01 -5.18
N ALA A 104 22.46 1.56 -5.77
CA ALA A 104 23.71 0.86 -6.05
C ALA A 104 24.57 0.66 -4.79
N LEU A 105 24.52 1.60 -3.84
CA LEU A 105 25.14 1.43 -2.52
C LEU A 105 24.42 0.37 -1.67
N GLY A 106 23.15 0.05 -1.96
CA GLY A 106 22.46 -1.12 -1.41
C GLY A 106 22.78 -2.44 -2.12
N ASN A 107 23.48 -2.40 -3.26
CA ASN A 107 23.60 -3.54 -4.17
C ASN A 107 24.71 -4.54 -3.79
N GLU A 108 25.65 -4.15 -2.90
CA GLU A 108 26.58 -5.12 -2.29
C GLU A 108 25.92 -5.94 -1.17
N GLN A 109 24.77 -5.50 -0.64
CA GLN A 109 24.06 -6.18 0.45
C GLN A 109 22.87 -7.03 -0.05
N SER A 110 22.50 -6.94 -1.34
CA SER A 110 21.27 -7.51 -1.89
C SER A 110 21.45 -8.77 -2.74
N THR A 111 22.63 -9.41 -2.76
CA THR A 111 22.82 -10.68 -3.49
C THR A 111 21.91 -11.81 -2.95
N HIS A 112 21.32 -11.64 -1.77
CA HIS A 112 20.39 -12.57 -1.14
C HIS A 112 18.92 -12.12 -1.09
N GLY A 113 18.57 -10.97 -1.69
CA GLY A 113 17.19 -10.47 -1.67
C GLY A 113 16.25 -11.30 -2.55
N ILE A 114 15.02 -11.58 -2.09
CA ILE A 114 14.07 -12.47 -2.80
C ILE A 114 13.79 -12.05 -4.25
N ASN A 115 13.91 -10.77 -4.58
CA ASN A 115 13.70 -10.26 -5.93
C ASN A 115 14.71 -10.80 -6.97
N SER A 116 15.87 -11.32 -6.55
CA SER A 116 16.83 -11.98 -7.45
C SER A 116 16.53 -13.46 -7.67
N LEU A 117 15.65 -14.06 -6.86
CA LEU A 117 15.29 -15.47 -6.96
C LEU A 117 14.33 -15.73 -8.14
N PRO A 118 14.29 -16.97 -8.66
CA PRO A 118 13.31 -17.40 -9.65
C PRO A 118 11.88 -17.03 -9.29
N ILE A 119 11.10 -16.67 -10.31
CA ILE A 119 9.72 -16.15 -10.19
C ILE A 119 8.81 -17.07 -9.33
N GLN A 120 9.01 -18.38 -9.42
CA GLN A 120 8.24 -19.37 -8.68
C GLN A 120 8.50 -19.30 -7.17
N ILE A 121 9.75 -19.08 -6.78
CA ILE A 121 10.15 -18.95 -5.37
C ILE A 121 9.57 -17.65 -4.80
N GLN A 122 9.60 -16.56 -5.58
CA GLN A 122 8.98 -15.30 -5.17
C GLN A 122 7.48 -15.45 -4.90
N ILE A 123 6.75 -16.14 -5.79
CA ILE A 123 5.31 -16.41 -5.61
C ILE A 123 5.07 -17.22 -4.34
N ALA A 124 5.81 -18.32 -4.16
CA ALA A 124 5.68 -19.17 -2.98
C ALA A 124 5.95 -18.41 -1.68
N PHE A 125 6.97 -17.54 -1.66
CA PHE A 125 7.27 -16.69 -0.51
C PHE A 125 6.12 -15.73 -0.19
N ARG A 126 5.59 -15.02 -1.20
CA ARG A 126 4.47 -14.08 -1.00
C ARG A 126 3.22 -14.78 -0.49
N ILE A 127 2.88 -15.95 -1.05
CA ILE A 127 1.74 -16.76 -0.61
C ILE A 127 1.94 -17.23 0.84
N LYS A 128 3.16 -17.65 1.23
CA LYS A 128 3.43 -18.06 2.61
C LYS A 128 3.26 -16.90 3.61
N VAL A 129 3.90 -15.77 3.33
CA VAL A 129 3.85 -14.59 4.22
C VAL A 129 2.44 -14.02 4.30
N LEU A 130 1.86 -13.64 3.16
CA LEU A 130 0.54 -13.02 3.12
C LEU A 130 -0.56 -14.01 3.49
N GLY A 131 -0.38 -15.30 3.15
CA GLY A 131 -1.29 -16.36 3.52
C GLY A 131 -1.33 -16.62 5.03
N LEU A 132 -0.19 -16.58 5.72
CA LEU A 132 -0.16 -16.68 7.18
C LEU A 132 -0.91 -15.52 7.84
N PHE A 133 -0.69 -14.29 7.35
CA PHE A 133 -1.43 -13.12 7.82
C PHE A 133 -2.94 -13.21 7.49
N THR A 134 -3.30 -13.71 6.31
CA THR A 134 -4.69 -13.96 5.91
C THR A 134 -5.36 -14.99 6.84
N LEU A 135 -4.66 -16.07 7.17
CA LEU A 135 -5.15 -17.11 8.09
C LEU A 135 -5.36 -16.53 9.50
N GLN A 136 -4.45 -15.68 9.95
CA GLN A 136 -4.58 -15.02 11.23
C GLN A 136 -5.75 -14.04 11.25
N LEU A 137 -5.91 -13.20 10.21
CA LEU A 137 -7.07 -12.31 10.06
C LEU A 137 -8.39 -13.10 9.99
N LEU A 138 -8.39 -14.28 9.38
CA LEU A 138 -9.55 -15.18 9.40
C LEU A 138 -9.89 -15.62 10.82
N GLY A 139 -8.89 -16.12 11.57
CA GLY A 139 -9.07 -16.52 12.97
C GLY A 139 -9.58 -15.38 13.83
N MET A 140 -8.96 -14.20 13.71
CA MET A 140 -9.38 -12.98 14.38
C MET A 140 -10.83 -12.59 14.02
N THR A 141 -11.17 -12.62 12.74
CA THR A 141 -12.52 -12.28 12.27
C THR A 141 -13.57 -13.24 12.82
N LEU A 142 -13.30 -14.55 12.79
CA LEU A 142 -14.21 -15.56 13.34
C LEU A 142 -14.38 -15.39 14.85
N LEU A 143 -13.29 -15.18 15.59
CA LEU A 143 -13.36 -14.94 17.03
C LEU A 143 -14.13 -13.65 17.35
N THR A 144 -13.88 -12.56 16.63
CA THR A 144 -14.62 -11.30 16.81
C THR A 144 -16.11 -11.48 16.52
N ILE A 145 -16.49 -12.18 15.45
CA ILE A 145 -17.91 -12.48 15.14
C ILE A 145 -18.54 -13.33 16.25
N ILE A 146 -17.86 -14.41 16.67
CA ILE A 146 -18.34 -15.30 17.74
C ILE A 146 -18.51 -14.51 19.03
N MET A 147 -17.52 -13.74 19.46
CA MET A 147 -17.59 -12.99 20.70
C MET A 147 -18.65 -11.87 20.66
N THR A 148 -18.85 -11.23 19.50
CA THR A 148 -19.83 -10.15 19.34
C THR A 148 -21.28 -10.66 19.32
N TYR A 149 -21.54 -11.77 18.62
CA TYR A 149 -22.91 -12.25 18.39
C TYR A 149 -23.30 -13.49 19.19
N SER A 150 -22.36 -14.20 19.83
CA SER A 150 -22.68 -15.37 20.65
C SER A 150 -23.40 -14.95 21.94
N PRO A 151 -24.56 -15.55 22.26
CA PRO A 151 -25.26 -15.28 23.51
C PRO A 151 -24.48 -15.74 24.75
N ILE A 152 -23.47 -16.59 24.59
CA ILE A 152 -22.63 -17.09 25.69
C ILE A 152 -21.55 -16.07 26.05
N CYS A 153 -20.86 -15.53 25.03
CA CYS A 153 -19.71 -14.66 25.24
C CYS A 153 -20.12 -13.20 25.48
N ARG A 154 -21.14 -12.73 24.76
CA ARG A 154 -21.52 -11.31 24.74
C ARG A 154 -21.82 -10.75 26.13
N PRO A 155 -22.67 -11.37 26.99
CA PRO A 155 -23.00 -10.78 28.29
C PRO A 155 -21.78 -10.58 29.18
N SER A 156 -20.87 -11.57 29.19
CA SER A 156 -19.64 -11.51 29.98
C SER A 156 -18.69 -10.41 29.48
N LEU A 157 -18.56 -10.26 28.15
CA LEU A 157 -17.72 -9.23 27.55
C LEU A 157 -18.34 -7.84 27.66
N GLU A 158 -19.66 -7.73 27.63
CA GLU A 158 -20.39 -6.47 27.78
C GLU A 158 -20.33 -5.98 29.23
N GLU A 159 -20.46 -6.89 30.21
CA GLU A 159 -20.19 -6.59 31.62
C GLU A 159 -18.73 -6.15 31.79
N PHE A 160 -17.78 -6.92 31.25
CA PHE A 160 -16.36 -6.55 31.28
C PHE A 160 -16.10 -5.18 30.65
N ALA A 161 -16.67 -4.87 29.47
CA ALA A 161 -16.48 -3.60 28.79
C ALA A 161 -17.01 -2.40 29.58
N ASN A 162 -18.12 -2.59 30.32
CA ASN A 162 -18.80 -1.54 31.06
C ASN A 162 -18.38 -1.41 32.54
N ASP A 163 -17.67 -2.42 33.08
CA ASP A 163 -17.20 -2.42 34.46
C ASP A 163 -16.05 -1.41 34.64
N GLY A 164 -16.37 -0.24 35.20
CA GLY A 164 -15.35 0.72 35.66
C GLY A 164 -14.87 1.77 34.65
N LYS A 165 -15.79 2.55 34.06
CA LYS A 165 -15.49 3.77 33.27
C LYS A 165 -14.57 3.53 32.04
N GLY A 166 -14.57 2.32 31.48
CA GLY A 166 -13.73 1.96 30.31
C GLY A 166 -12.32 1.46 30.66
N GLY A 167 -11.99 1.26 31.95
CA GLY A 167 -10.70 0.72 32.37
C GLY A 167 -10.41 -0.67 31.80
N ALA A 168 -11.43 -1.52 31.70
CA ALA A 168 -11.31 -2.86 31.11
C ALA A 168 -10.97 -2.84 29.61
N VAL A 169 -11.54 -1.91 28.84
CA VAL A 169 -11.22 -1.71 27.41
C VAL A 169 -9.75 -1.32 27.28
N ALA A 170 -9.31 -0.31 28.03
CA ALA A 170 -7.90 0.09 28.05
C ALA A 170 -6.99 -1.07 28.48
N GLY A 171 -7.41 -1.84 29.49
CA GLY A 171 -6.72 -3.05 29.94
C GLY A 171 -6.54 -4.08 28.82
N SER A 172 -7.58 -4.38 28.04
CA SER A 172 -7.49 -5.32 26.92
C SER A 172 -6.52 -4.87 25.82
N VAL A 173 -6.42 -3.56 25.57
CA VAL A 173 -5.44 -2.98 24.64
C VAL A 173 -4.02 -3.12 25.20
N VAL A 174 -3.82 -2.84 26.49
CA VAL A 174 -2.52 -3.02 27.16
C VAL A 174 -2.08 -4.49 27.13
N VAL A 175 -2.99 -5.42 27.44
CA VAL A 175 -2.71 -6.86 27.35
C VAL A 175 -2.35 -7.28 25.92
N SER A 176 -2.96 -6.66 24.91
CA SER A 176 -2.57 -6.88 23.50
C SER A 176 -1.13 -6.44 23.21
N PHE A 177 -0.68 -5.32 23.76
CA PHE A 177 0.72 -4.89 23.63
C PHE A 177 1.69 -5.82 24.36
N VAL A 178 1.33 -6.30 25.55
CA VAL A 178 2.14 -7.29 26.29
C VAL A 178 2.25 -8.59 25.51
N ALA A 179 1.13 -9.09 24.95
CA ALA A 179 1.13 -10.29 24.12
C ALA A 179 2.00 -10.13 22.86
N LEU A 180 1.98 -8.95 22.23
CA LEU A 180 2.88 -8.64 21.11
C LEU A 180 4.35 -8.64 21.54
N PHE A 181 4.67 -8.03 22.68
CA PHE A 181 6.04 -8.02 23.20
C PHE A 181 6.54 -9.44 23.49
N LEU A 182 5.72 -10.28 24.11
CA LEU A 182 6.04 -11.70 24.32
C LEU A 182 6.27 -12.44 23.00
N LEU A 183 5.44 -12.17 22.00
CA LEU A 183 5.58 -12.71 20.66
C LEU A 183 6.87 -12.25 19.96
N PHE A 184 7.31 -11.02 20.20
CA PHE A 184 8.61 -10.52 19.75
C PHE A 184 9.78 -11.27 20.42
N LEU A 185 9.68 -11.58 21.72
CA LEU A 185 10.73 -12.32 22.43
C LEU A 185 10.88 -13.76 21.94
N VAL A 186 9.77 -14.44 21.62
CA VAL A 186 9.79 -15.84 21.17
C VAL A 186 9.96 -16.00 19.66
N LYS A 187 10.25 -14.92 18.91
CA LYS A 187 10.20 -14.91 17.44
C LYS A 187 11.07 -15.97 16.76
N TYR A 188 12.20 -16.31 17.38
CA TYR A 188 13.18 -17.30 16.88
C TYR A 188 12.90 -18.75 17.34
N SER A 189 11.95 -18.96 18.26
CA SER A 189 11.70 -20.26 18.85
C SER A 189 10.60 -21.00 18.08
N PHE A 190 10.98 -21.84 17.12
CA PHE A 190 10.06 -22.78 16.49
C PHE A 190 9.86 -24.01 17.40
N PRO A 191 8.61 -24.49 17.63
CA PRO A 191 7.33 -24.03 17.08
C PRO A 191 6.57 -23.04 17.99
N VAL A 192 7.18 -22.60 19.09
CA VAL A 192 6.55 -21.74 20.12
C VAL A 192 6.00 -20.44 19.54
N ASN A 193 6.65 -19.87 18.52
CA ASN A 193 6.20 -18.67 17.83
C ASN A 193 4.76 -18.80 17.25
N TYR A 194 4.37 -19.95 16.70
CA TYR A 194 3.01 -20.18 16.20
C TYR A 194 1.97 -20.23 17.31
N PHE A 195 2.32 -20.86 18.43
CA PHE A 195 1.43 -20.91 19.59
C PHE A 195 1.21 -19.51 20.17
N MET A 196 2.28 -18.72 20.27
CA MET A 196 2.20 -17.33 20.73
C MET A 196 1.43 -16.44 19.74
N LEU A 197 1.54 -16.68 18.43
CA LEU A 197 0.72 -16.01 17.41
C LEU A 197 -0.77 -16.30 17.61
N ALA A 198 -1.13 -17.54 17.92
CA ALA A 198 -2.52 -17.92 18.20
C ALA A 198 -3.05 -17.23 19.48
N ILE A 199 -2.27 -17.24 20.58
CA ILE A 199 -2.62 -16.50 21.81
C ILE A 199 -2.81 -15.02 21.52
N PHE A 200 -1.86 -14.42 20.80
CA PHE A 200 -1.93 -13.02 20.41
C PHE A 200 -3.19 -12.70 19.60
N THR A 201 -3.57 -13.58 18.68
CA THR A 201 -4.80 -13.45 17.88
C THR A 201 -6.05 -13.47 18.76
N CYS A 202 -6.12 -14.36 19.75
CA CYS A 202 -7.22 -14.40 20.71
C CYS A 202 -7.30 -13.12 21.56
N VAL A 203 -6.17 -12.64 22.05
CA VAL A 203 -6.09 -11.39 22.83
C VAL A 203 -6.53 -10.20 21.98
N GLN A 204 -6.06 -10.11 20.73
CA GLN A 204 -6.47 -9.07 19.80
C GLN A 204 -7.97 -9.13 19.49
N SER A 205 -8.55 -10.32 19.29
CA SER A 205 -9.99 -10.43 19.06
C SER A 205 -10.82 -9.98 20.26
N ILE A 206 -10.35 -10.25 21.49
CA ILE A 206 -10.99 -9.75 22.72
C ILE A 206 -10.91 -8.22 22.75
N ALA A 207 -9.73 -7.64 22.50
CA ALA A 207 -9.58 -6.18 22.51
C ALA A 207 -10.47 -5.49 21.46
N VAL A 208 -10.49 -6.00 20.23
CA VAL A 208 -11.32 -5.44 19.15
C VAL A 208 -12.82 -5.63 19.42
N THR A 209 -13.23 -6.77 19.99
CA THR A 209 -14.62 -6.99 20.37
C THR A 209 -15.05 -6.06 21.50
N THR A 210 -14.24 -5.96 22.55
CA THR A 210 -14.51 -5.10 23.72
C THR A 210 -14.61 -3.64 23.29
N LEU A 211 -13.74 -3.18 22.37
CA LEU A 211 -13.81 -1.83 21.80
C LEU A 211 -15.12 -1.60 21.01
N GLY A 212 -15.53 -2.59 20.20
CA GLY A 212 -16.80 -2.52 19.46
C GLY A 212 -18.03 -2.46 20.37
N LEU A 213 -18.04 -3.27 21.44
CA LEU A 213 -19.11 -3.28 22.44
C LEU A 213 -19.14 -1.97 23.25
N TYR A 214 -17.97 -1.44 23.64
CA TYR A 214 -17.88 -0.18 24.41
C TYR A 214 -18.43 1.02 23.64
N PHE A 215 -18.21 1.08 22.32
CA PHE A 215 -18.76 2.13 21.46
C PHE A 215 -20.13 1.80 20.87
N ASP A 216 -20.74 0.69 21.27
CA ASP A 216 -22.02 0.17 20.76
C ASP A 216 -22.09 0.21 19.22
N THR A 217 -21.04 -0.30 18.57
CA THR A 217 -20.89 -0.21 17.11
C THR A 217 -20.49 -1.54 16.47
N HIS A 218 -21.11 -1.84 15.33
CA HIS A 218 -20.72 -2.96 14.47
C HIS A 218 -19.48 -2.67 13.60
N ALA A 219 -18.87 -1.50 13.77
CA ALA A 219 -17.70 -1.08 12.98
C ALA A 219 -16.52 -2.04 13.13
N SER A 220 -16.29 -2.61 14.32
CA SER A 220 -15.18 -3.54 14.57
C SER A 220 -15.31 -4.83 13.76
N VAL A 221 -16.49 -5.45 13.75
CA VAL A 221 -16.79 -6.63 12.95
C VAL A 221 -16.64 -6.32 11.46
N PHE A 222 -17.23 -5.21 11.00
CA PHE A 222 -17.13 -4.79 9.60
C PHE A 222 -15.67 -4.58 9.19
N ALA A 223 -14.86 -3.88 10.00
CA ALA A 223 -13.45 -3.64 9.73
C ALA A 223 -12.65 -4.94 9.62
N CYS A 224 -12.85 -5.90 10.54
CA CYS A 224 -12.20 -7.20 10.48
C CYS A 224 -12.55 -7.98 9.20
N VAL A 225 -13.85 -8.10 8.89
CA VAL A 225 -14.33 -8.81 7.70
C VAL A 225 -13.83 -8.14 6.42
N PHE A 226 -13.90 -6.81 6.36
CA PHE A 226 -13.43 -6.02 5.22
C PHE A 226 -11.93 -6.23 4.99
N CYS A 227 -11.11 -6.07 6.02
CA CYS A 227 -9.67 -6.28 5.95
C CYS A 227 -9.32 -7.72 5.56
N PHE A 228 -10.02 -8.73 6.11
CA PHE A 228 -9.82 -10.12 5.73
C PHE A 228 -10.00 -10.32 4.21
N PHE A 229 -11.11 -9.85 3.63
CA PHE A 229 -11.34 -10.00 2.19
C PHE A 229 -10.35 -9.20 1.34
N VAL A 230 -9.97 -7.99 1.76
CA VAL A 230 -8.98 -7.20 1.01
C VAL A 230 -7.63 -7.91 1.02
N ILE A 231 -7.17 -8.42 2.14
CA ILE A 231 -5.87 -9.08 2.23
C ILE A 231 -5.88 -10.46 1.55
N LEU A 232 -6.99 -11.19 1.62
CA LEU A 232 -7.19 -12.41 0.84
C LEU A 232 -7.04 -12.14 -0.67
N LEU A 233 -7.74 -11.14 -1.19
CA LEU A 233 -7.63 -10.76 -2.61
C LEU A 233 -6.26 -10.19 -2.95
N THR A 234 -5.63 -9.46 -2.02
CA THR A 234 -4.26 -8.93 -2.21
C THR A 234 -3.28 -10.07 -2.34
N THR A 235 -3.41 -11.13 -1.54
CA THR A 235 -2.62 -12.36 -1.63
C THR A 235 -2.80 -13.02 -2.99
N ILE A 236 -4.04 -13.15 -3.47
CA ILE A 236 -4.35 -13.74 -4.77
C ILE A 236 -3.77 -12.90 -5.92
N PHE A 237 -3.99 -11.59 -5.93
CA PHE A 237 -3.55 -10.70 -7.00
C PHE A 237 -2.03 -10.48 -7.01
N SER A 238 -1.39 -10.36 -5.85
CA SER A 238 0.08 -10.21 -5.76
C SER A 238 0.84 -11.46 -6.19
N SER A 239 0.17 -12.62 -6.20
CA SER A 239 0.69 -13.90 -6.70
C SER A 239 0.53 -14.08 -8.21
N ARG A 240 -0.21 -13.18 -8.89
CA ARG A 240 -0.37 -13.24 -10.35
C ARG A 240 0.83 -12.59 -11.04
N THR A 241 1.25 -13.24 -12.11
CA THR A 241 2.28 -12.73 -13.01
C THR A 241 1.66 -11.89 -14.13
N ARG A 242 2.41 -10.90 -14.60
CA ARG A 242 2.06 -10.06 -15.74
C ARG A 242 3.26 -10.00 -16.68
N THR A 243 3.05 -10.29 -17.95
CA THR A 243 4.08 -10.13 -18.97
C THR A 243 4.11 -8.68 -19.43
N VAL A 244 5.22 -7.99 -19.21
CA VAL A 244 5.47 -6.62 -19.66
C VAL A 244 6.70 -6.62 -20.54
N ARG A 245 6.54 -6.27 -21.82
CA ARG A 245 7.64 -6.20 -22.81
C ARG A 245 8.44 -7.51 -22.96
N GLY A 246 7.77 -8.65 -22.85
CA GLY A 246 8.41 -9.96 -22.94
C GLY A 246 9.05 -10.45 -21.64
N CYS A 247 9.08 -9.64 -20.58
CA CYS A 247 9.51 -10.05 -19.25
C CYS A 247 8.31 -10.37 -18.37
N THR A 248 8.32 -11.52 -17.70
CA THR A 248 7.30 -11.91 -16.73
C THR A 248 7.63 -11.30 -15.37
N VAL A 249 6.78 -10.42 -14.86
CA VAL A 249 6.97 -9.71 -13.59
C VAL A 249 5.73 -9.93 -12.69
N LEU A 250 5.91 -10.10 -11.39
CA LEU A 250 4.77 -10.16 -10.46
C LEU A 250 4.10 -8.79 -10.34
N ILE A 251 2.79 -8.79 -10.10
CA ILE A 251 2.09 -7.58 -9.71
C ILE A 251 2.66 -7.07 -8.37
N SER A 252 2.94 -5.76 -8.30
CA SER A 252 3.42 -5.11 -7.08
C SER A 252 2.33 -5.15 -6.00
N THR A 253 2.69 -5.49 -4.75
CA THR A 253 1.74 -5.66 -3.65
C THR A 253 0.89 -4.41 -3.36
N PRO A 254 1.44 -3.18 -3.34
CA PRO A 254 0.63 -1.95 -3.26
C PRO A 254 -0.44 -1.84 -4.35
N ILE A 255 -0.11 -2.18 -5.59
CA ILE A 255 -1.06 -2.14 -6.71
C ILE A 255 -2.15 -3.20 -6.50
N ALA A 256 -1.75 -4.42 -6.13
CA ALA A 256 -2.68 -5.49 -5.80
C ALA A 256 -3.64 -5.08 -4.67
N ALA A 257 -3.13 -4.47 -3.61
CA ALA A 257 -3.91 -4.01 -2.47
C ALA A 257 -4.91 -2.91 -2.83
N ILE A 258 -4.54 -1.94 -3.66
CA ILE A 258 -5.47 -0.92 -4.15
C ILE A 258 -6.59 -1.55 -4.99
N ILE A 259 -6.26 -2.47 -5.90
CA ILE A 259 -7.27 -3.18 -6.71
C ILE A 259 -8.22 -3.98 -5.80
N SER A 260 -7.67 -4.72 -4.83
CA SER A 260 -8.46 -5.48 -3.86
C SER A 260 -9.35 -4.58 -2.99
N TYR A 261 -8.81 -3.47 -2.51
CA TYR A 261 -9.55 -2.48 -1.72
C TYR A 261 -10.72 -1.91 -2.50
N LEU A 262 -10.52 -1.51 -3.76
CA LEU A 262 -11.58 -0.99 -4.62
C LEU A 262 -12.68 -2.04 -4.86
N LEU A 263 -12.29 -3.29 -5.10
CA LEU A 263 -13.24 -4.38 -5.35
C LEU A 263 -14.12 -4.65 -4.12
N VAL A 264 -13.51 -4.86 -2.94
CA VAL A 264 -14.26 -5.10 -1.69
C VAL A 264 -15.02 -3.85 -1.25
N GLY A 265 -14.45 -2.66 -1.50
CA GLY A 265 -15.09 -1.36 -1.26
C GLY A 265 -16.38 -1.19 -2.06
N ILE A 266 -16.37 -1.51 -3.36
CA ILE A 266 -17.58 -1.47 -4.21
C ILE A 266 -18.65 -2.41 -3.67
N ILE A 267 -18.28 -3.66 -3.32
CA ILE A 267 -19.22 -4.62 -2.74
C ILE A 267 -19.81 -4.08 -1.42
N SER A 268 -18.97 -3.51 -0.57
CA SER A 268 -19.39 -2.92 0.71
C SER A 268 -20.34 -1.73 0.51
N CYS A 269 -20.06 -0.87 -0.47
CA CYS A 269 -20.94 0.24 -0.85
C CYS A 269 -22.29 -0.27 -1.38
N LEU A 270 -22.33 -1.36 -2.14
CA LEU A 270 -23.59 -1.96 -2.61
C LEU A 270 -24.40 -2.55 -1.44
N ILE A 271 -23.75 -3.22 -0.49
CA ILE A 271 -24.40 -3.72 0.74
C ILE A 271 -24.97 -2.55 1.54
N TYR A 272 -24.19 -1.49 1.73
CA TYR A 272 -24.62 -0.28 2.43
C TYR A 272 -25.78 0.43 1.68
N ALA A 273 -25.75 0.50 0.35
CA ALA A 273 -26.84 1.08 -0.43
C ALA A 273 -28.15 0.28 -0.29
N GLY A 274 -28.07 -1.04 -0.14
CA GLY A 274 -29.24 -1.91 0.05
C GLY A 274 -29.81 -1.90 1.48
N GLN A 275 -28.95 -1.85 2.50
CA GLN A 275 -29.37 -1.92 3.90
C GLN A 275 -29.49 -0.55 4.59
N GLY A 276 -28.79 0.47 4.07
CA GLY A 276 -28.76 1.82 4.60
C GLY A 276 -28.30 1.88 6.06
N SER A 277 -29.00 2.68 6.86
CA SER A 277 -28.73 2.87 8.28
C SER A 277 -28.97 1.64 9.15
N ASN A 278 -29.65 0.61 8.63
CA ASN A 278 -29.83 -0.66 9.36
C ASN A 278 -28.52 -1.45 9.47
N PHE A 279 -27.55 -1.19 8.59
CA PHE A 279 -26.24 -1.83 8.64
C PHE A 279 -25.32 -1.13 9.65
N MET A 280 -25.07 0.16 9.43
CA MET A 280 -24.42 1.06 10.40
C MET A 280 -24.68 2.52 10.01
N SER A 281 -24.33 3.47 10.89
CA SER A 281 -24.36 4.89 10.54
C SER A 281 -23.42 5.23 9.38
N GLY A 282 -23.87 6.04 8.41
CA GLY A 282 -23.07 6.40 7.24
C GLY A 282 -21.73 7.07 7.58
N THR A 283 -21.67 7.87 8.65
CA THR A 283 -20.41 8.46 9.14
C THR A 283 -19.44 7.38 9.63
N THR A 284 -19.92 6.44 10.45
CA THR A 284 -19.11 5.31 10.93
C THR A 284 -18.62 4.45 9.75
N PHE A 285 -19.46 4.22 8.75
CA PHE A 285 -19.09 3.46 7.55
C PHE A 285 -17.94 4.13 6.77
N VAL A 286 -18.08 5.43 6.47
CA VAL A 286 -17.07 6.20 5.74
C VAL A 286 -15.77 6.30 6.53
N ILE A 287 -15.83 6.58 7.83
CA ILE A 287 -14.65 6.64 8.70
C ILE A 287 -13.93 5.28 8.72
N THR A 288 -14.68 4.18 8.85
CA THR A 288 -14.11 2.83 8.87
C THR A 288 -13.45 2.48 7.55
N LEU A 289 -14.04 2.84 6.41
CA LEU A 289 -13.42 2.67 5.09
C LEU A 289 -12.13 3.49 4.98
N CYS A 290 -12.16 4.79 5.27
CA CYS A 290 -10.98 5.65 5.21
C CYS A 290 -9.85 5.16 6.12
N PHE A 291 -10.17 4.75 7.35
CA PHE A 291 -9.21 4.17 8.27
C PHE A 291 -8.61 2.87 7.70
N SER A 292 -9.47 1.98 7.19
CA SER A 292 -9.03 0.72 6.58
C SER A 292 -8.13 0.96 5.36
N LEU A 293 -8.40 1.97 4.54
CA LEU A 293 -7.54 2.35 3.42
C LEU A 293 -6.13 2.72 3.88
N GLY A 294 -6.02 3.53 4.93
CA GLY A 294 -4.72 3.90 5.51
C GLY A 294 -3.93 2.68 5.98
N VAL A 295 -4.59 1.79 6.74
CA VAL A 295 -4.00 0.53 7.22
C VAL A 295 -3.59 -0.38 6.06
N ILE A 296 -4.41 -0.51 5.01
CA ILE A 296 -4.15 -1.40 3.87
C ILE A 296 -3.03 -0.87 2.97
N VAL A 297 -2.97 0.44 2.73
CA VAL A 297 -1.88 1.06 1.96
C VAL A 297 -0.55 0.91 2.70
N TRP A 298 -0.55 1.18 4.01
CA TRP A 298 0.62 0.95 4.85
C TRP A 298 1.02 -0.53 4.87
N PHE A 299 0.07 -1.45 5.07
CA PHE A 299 0.29 -2.90 5.02
C PHE A 299 1.00 -3.30 3.72
N ALA A 300 0.50 -2.81 2.59
CA ALA A 300 1.00 -3.20 1.29
C ALA A 300 2.40 -2.61 0.99
N PHE A 301 2.68 -1.43 1.53
CA PHE A 301 4.00 -0.82 1.47
C PHE A 301 5.02 -1.62 2.30
N ASP A 302 4.70 -1.92 3.56
CA ASP A 302 5.58 -2.69 4.44
C ASP A 302 5.86 -4.09 3.86
N ALA A 303 4.82 -4.78 3.38
CA ALA A 303 4.98 -6.05 2.68
C ALA A 303 5.92 -5.94 1.47
N SER A 304 5.86 -4.84 0.71
CA SER A 304 6.77 -4.61 -0.43
C SER A 304 8.22 -4.39 0.00
N CYS A 305 8.45 -3.72 1.14
CA CYS A 305 9.79 -3.54 1.71
C CYS A 305 10.33 -4.86 2.27
N MET A 306 9.49 -5.65 2.91
CA MET A 306 9.86 -6.95 3.48
C MET A 306 10.41 -7.91 2.42
N TYR A 307 9.84 -7.89 1.20
CA TYR A 307 10.31 -8.73 0.09
C TYR A 307 11.72 -8.38 -0.40
N GLN A 308 12.22 -7.18 -0.07
CA GLN A 308 13.56 -6.76 -0.45
C GLN A 308 14.62 -7.19 0.56
N ILE A 309 14.24 -7.35 1.83
CA ILE A 309 15.17 -7.50 2.94
C ILE A 309 15.22 -8.93 3.47
N MET A 310 14.11 -9.67 3.43
CA MET A 310 14.03 -10.99 4.05
C MET A 310 14.59 -12.12 3.19
N SER A 311 15.16 -13.11 3.88
CA SER A 311 15.43 -14.43 3.32
C SER A 311 14.17 -15.31 3.31
N THR A 312 14.16 -16.34 2.47
CA THR A 312 12.98 -17.23 2.29
C THR A 312 12.61 -18.02 3.54
N ASP A 313 13.58 -18.28 4.41
CA ASP A 313 13.40 -19.11 5.61
C ASP A 313 12.92 -18.29 6.83
N GLU A 314 13.04 -16.96 6.77
CA GLU A 314 12.67 -16.03 7.85
C GLU A 314 11.23 -15.50 7.73
N TYR A 315 10.36 -16.16 6.96
CA TYR A 315 8.98 -15.70 6.73
C TYR A 315 8.17 -15.50 8.01
N MET A 316 8.42 -16.30 9.06
CA MET A 316 7.80 -16.15 10.38
C MET A 316 8.22 -14.86 11.07
N GLN A 317 9.49 -14.49 10.97
CA GLN A 317 9.99 -13.22 11.48
C GLN A 317 9.33 -12.05 10.73
N GLY A 318 9.00 -12.25 9.45
CA GLY A 318 8.26 -11.27 8.65
C GLY A 318 6.91 -10.93 9.25
N VAL A 319 6.13 -11.95 9.61
CA VAL A 319 4.82 -11.75 10.25
C VAL A 319 4.95 -11.05 11.60
N ILE A 320 5.99 -11.35 12.38
CA ILE A 320 6.20 -10.72 13.68
C ILE A 320 6.60 -9.25 13.54
N PHE A 321 7.46 -8.92 12.58
CA PHE A 321 7.80 -7.53 12.27
C PHE A 321 6.59 -6.76 11.76
N PHE A 322 5.75 -7.39 10.94
CA PHE A 322 4.51 -6.80 10.48
C PHE A 322 3.62 -6.34 11.65
N TYR A 323 3.42 -7.19 12.66
CA TYR A 323 2.62 -6.81 13.83
C TYR A 323 3.29 -5.76 14.70
N THR A 324 4.61 -5.81 14.81
CA THR A 324 5.37 -4.79 15.53
C THR A 324 5.20 -3.43 14.86
N ASP A 325 5.33 -3.37 13.53
CA ASP A 325 5.19 -2.14 12.77
C ASP A 325 3.72 -1.65 12.78
N LEU A 326 2.73 -2.55 12.79
CA LEU A 326 1.31 -2.18 12.92
C LEU A 326 1.03 -1.50 14.27
N VAL A 327 1.60 -2.02 15.34
CA VAL A 327 1.46 -1.41 16.67
C VAL A 327 2.21 -0.08 16.75
N LEU A 328 3.40 0.02 16.17
CA LEU A 328 4.12 1.28 16.09
C LEU A 328 3.32 2.33 15.30
N LEU A 329 2.68 1.93 14.20
CA LEU A 329 1.76 2.79 13.45
C LEU A 329 0.59 3.24 14.33
N LEU A 330 -0.05 2.32 15.08
CA LEU A 330 -1.17 2.68 15.97
C LEU A 330 -0.74 3.63 17.09
N ILE A 331 0.41 3.37 17.73
CA ILE A 331 0.97 4.26 18.76
C ILE A 331 1.27 5.63 18.15
N PHE A 332 1.88 5.67 16.96
CA PHE A 332 2.16 6.91 16.25
C PHE A 332 0.88 7.68 15.93
N LEU A 333 -0.15 7.01 15.39
CA LEU A 333 -1.46 7.61 15.11
C LEU A 333 -2.14 8.11 16.39
N LEU A 334 -2.03 7.38 17.49
CA LEU A 334 -2.57 7.78 18.79
C LEU A 334 -1.85 9.02 19.33
N VAL A 335 -0.52 9.04 19.32
CA VAL A 335 0.29 10.18 19.76
C VAL A 335 0.00 11.40 18.88
N MET A 336 -0.02 11.23 17.56
CA MET A 336 -0.40 12.30 16.62
C MET A 336 -1.82 12.81 16.89
N GLY A 337 -2.78 11.91 17.15
CA GLY A 337 -4.15 12.27 17.51
C GLY A 337 -4.23 13.07 18.82
N ILE A 338 -3.48 12.64 19.86
CA ILE A 338 -3.38 13.37 21.13
C ILE A 338 -2.74 14.74 20.91
N CYS A 339 -1.66 14.84 20.13
CA CYS A 339 -1.03 16.12 19.81
C CYS A 339 -1.99 17.06 19.09
N ILE A 340 -2.75 16.57 18.10
CA ILE A 340 -3.77 17.35 17.39
C ILE A 340 -4.87 17.82 18.35
N ALA A 341 -5.35 16.93 19.22
CA ALA A 341 -6.39 17.26 20.19
C ALA A 341 -5.91 18.25 21.27
N ALA A 342 -4.67 18.10 21.75
CA ALA A 342 -4.05 18.99 22.72
C ALA A 342 -3.72 20.38 22.14
N CYS A 343 -3.54 20.48 20.82
CA CYS A 343 -3.34 21.74 20.11
C CYS A 343 -4.66 22.50 19.83
N ASP A 344 -5.75 22.20 20.54
CA ASP A 344 -7.03 22.95 20.54
C ASP A 344 -7.68 23.14 19.14
N GLY A 345 -7.42 22.20 18.22
CA GLY A 345 -7.93 22.30 16.84
C GLY A 345 -7.20 23.32 15.96
N GLY A 346 -6.12 23.93 16.46
CA GLY A 346 -5.16 24.66 15.63
C GLY A 346 -4.44 23.67 14.72
N ALA A 347 -4.88 23.60 13.47
CA ALA A 347 -4.34 22.66 12.48
C ALA A 347 -2.80 22.61 12.52
N PRO A 348 -2.18 21.41 12.56
CA PRO A 348 -0.71 21.27 12.49
C PRO A 348 -0.10 21.74 11.16
N MET A 349 -0.93 22.25 10.22
CA MET A 349 -0.50 22.90 8.98
C MET A 349 0.33 24.17 9.21
N GLY A 350 0.28 24.78 10.41
CA GLY A 350 1.07 25.98 10.72
C GLY A 350 2.59 25.76 10.86
N CYS A 351 3.04 24.51 11.06
CA CYS A 351 4.47 24.23 11.30
C CYS A 351 5.26 23.83 10.05
N PHE A 352 4.61 23.57 8.91
CA PHE A 352 5.28 23.26 7.63
C PHE A 352 5.38 24.45 6.67
N GLY A 353 5.00 25.65 7.11
CA GLY A 353 4.92 26.81 6.24
C GLY A 353 5.14 28.13 6.96
N ASN A 354 6.29 28.30 7.62
CA ASN A 354 6.82 29.65 7.83
C ASN A 354 7.42 30.16 6.51
N CYS A 355 6.61 30.20 5.45
CA CYS A 355 6.75 31.25 4.46
C CYS A 355 6.20 32.48 5.18
N ALA A 356 7.12 33.39 5.49
CA ALA A 356 6.87 34.59 6.28
C ALA A 356 5.48 35.20 6.01
N PRO A 357 4.81 35.77 7.02
CA PRO A 357 3.75 36.72 6.73
C PRO A 357 4.36 37.72 5.76
N PHE A 358 3.75 37.87 4.59
CA PHE A 358 3.89 39.10 3.84
C PHE A 358 3.54 40.18 4.86
N VAL A 359 4.59 40.81 5.40
CA VAL A 359 4.48 42.09 6.05
C VAL A 359 3.80 42.93 4.98
N ALA A 360 2.53 43.26 5.23
CA ALA A 360 1.84 44.27 4.46
C ALA A 360 2.64 45.54 4.70
N GLU A 361 3.59 45.77 3.80
CA GLU A 361 4.44 46.93 3.77
C GLU A 361 3.56 48.13 3.41
N SER A 362 3.67 49.17 4.25
CA SER A 362 3.05 50.51 4.16
C SER A 362 1.54 50.55 4.48
N ASP A 363 1.05 51.21 5.54
CA ASP A 363 1.50 52.45 6.18
C ASP A 363 1.93 53.50 5.15
N ILE A 364 1.03 53.77 4.21
CA ILE A 364 0.98 55.06 3.54
C ILE A 364 0.10 55.96 4.42
N PRO A 365 0.64 57.00 5.07
CA PRO A 365 -0.17 57.96 5.80
C PRO A 365 -1.13 58.64 4.83
N GLU A 366 -2.42 58.55 5.13
CA GLU A 366 -3.47 59.27 4.41
C GLU A 366 -3.13 60.77 4.46
N ASN A 367 -2.87 61.30 3.27
CA ASN A 367 -2.68 62.73 3.02
C ASN A 367 -4.02 63.43 3.34
N GLU A 368 -4.09 64.05 4.52
CA GLU A 368 -5.17 64.93 4.95
C GLU A 368 -5.41 66.00 3.87
N THR A 369 -6.53 65.87 3.16
CA THR A 369 -7.06 66.95 2.33
C THR A 369 -7.95 67.84 3.21
N PRO A 370 -7.72 69.17 3.25
CA PRO A 370 -8.52 70.06 4.10
C PRO A 370 -9.98 70.08 3.64
N ARG A 371 -10.91 69.75 4.54
CA ARG A 371 -12.35 69.99 4.31
C ARG A 371 -12.64 71.49 4.47
N PRO A 372 -13.38 72.11 3.54
CA PRO A 372 -13.80 73.50 3.65
C PRO A 372 -14.88 73.67 4.73
N ASP A 373 -14.74 74.75 5.49
CA ASP A 373 -15.59 75.15 6.62
C ASP A 373 -17.06 75.28 6.24
N THR A 374 -17.93 74.59 6.98
CA THR A 374 -19.39 74.80 6.91
C THR A 374 -19.76 75.92 7.90
N PRO A 375 -20.48 76.98 7.47
CA PRO A 375 -20.82 78.10 8.34
C PRO A 375 -21.83 77.71 9.42
N SER A 376 -21.56 78.18 10.65
CA SER A 376 -22.44 78.06 11.81
C SER A 376 -23.68 78.95 11.63
N ASN A 377 -24.86 78.34 11.50
CA ASN A 377 -26.12 79.04 11.74
C ASN A 377 -26.35 79.09 13.25
N SER A 378 -26.07 80.26 13.82
CA SER A 378 -26.64 80.70 15.07
C SER A 378 -28.11 81.09 14.87
N ASP A 379 -28.84 81.03 15.98
CA ASP A 379 -30.09 81.75 16.25
C ASP A 379 -31.33 81.26 15.51
N VAL A 380 -32.27 80.63 16.24
CA VAL A 380 -33.64 81.12 16.45
C VAL A 380 -34.25 80.35 17.64
N ASP A 381 -34.29 81.01 18.81
CA ASP A 381 -35.41 80.91 19.77
C ASP A 381 -36.57 81.74 19.19
N PRO A 382 -37.86 81.36 19.35
CA PRO A 382 -38.57 81.89 20.52
C PRO A 382 -39.77 81.07 21.06
N MET A 383 -40.02 81.34 22.35
CA MET A 383 -41.28 81.35 23.13
C MET A 383 -42.02 80.04 23.44
#